data_AF-A0A412AQ16-F1
#
_entry.id   AF-A0A412AQ16-F1
#
_cell.length_a   1.000
_cell.length_b   1.000
_cell.length_c   1.000
_cell.angle_alpha   90.00
_cell.angle_beta   90.00
_cell.angle_gamma   90.00
#
_symmetry.space_group_name_H-M   'P 1'
#
loop_
_entity.id
_entity.type
_entity.pdbx_description
1 polymer ?
#
loop_
_entity_poly.entity_id
_entity_poly.type
_entity_poly.pdbx_seq_one_letter_code
_entity_poly.pdbx_strand_id
1 'polypeptide(L)'
;KDREAHGKKPFDENNNGDDSGSRDNSSEPEMVEKTVSTTDPEYGVFYKGEHKKIFAYETHTACDKYNFILGVHVTPGNIHDSIAFDSLYDDICQHYPKHKIVAADSAYKTPWICKRIFESGRVLTSAYTRPKTKDGNHP
;
A
#
# COMPACT_ATOMS: atom_id res chain seq x y z
N LYS A 1 -20.38 -19.14 -10.12
CA LYS A 1 -19.60 -19.77 -11.21
C LYS A 1 -18.19 -20.22 -10.78
N ASP A 2 -17.22 -19.34 -10.48
CA ASP A 2 -15.86 -19.81 -10.09
C ASP A 2 -15.85 -20.65 -8.79
N ARG A 3 -16.66 -20.26 -7.80
CA ARG A 3 -16.78 -20.98 -6.51
C ARG A 3 -17.35 -22.39 -6.65
N GLU A 4 -18.36 -22.57 -7.49
CA GLU A 4 -19.02 -23.86 -7.70
C GLU A 4 -18.11 -24.85 -8.42
N ALA A 5 -17.35 -24.38 -9.41
CA ALA A 5 -16.35 -25.19 -10.11
C ALA A 5 -15.24 -25.71 -9.17
N HIS A 6 -15.02 -25.02 -8.05
CA HIS A 6 -14.06 -25.39 -7.01
C HIS A 6 -14.71 -26.01 -5.76
N GLY A 7 -15.99 -26.42 -5.82
CA GLY A 7 -16.68 -27.07 -4.71
C GLY A 7 -16.87 -26.20 -3.47
N LYS A 8 -16.70 -24.87 -3.61
CA LYS A 8 -16.91 -23.91 -2.53
C LYS A 8 -18.38 -23.50 -2.49
N LYS A 9 -18.91 -23.35 -1.27
CA LYS A 9 -20.29 -22.88 -1.05
C LYS A 9 -20.52 -21.54 -1.76
N PRO A 10 -21.75 -21.26 -2.24
CA PRO A 10 -22.14 -19.94 -2.72
C PRO A 10 -21.90 -18.88 -1.64
N PHE A 11 -21.83 -17.62 -2.03
CA PHE A 11 -21.93 -16.54 -1.04
C PHE A 11 -23.37 -16.49 -0.53
N ASP A 12 -23.55 -16.35 0.79
CA ASP A 12 -24.88 -16.14 1.35
C ASP A 12 -25.41 -14.77 0.92
N GLU A 13 -26.60 -14.75 0.32
CA GLU A 13 -27.26 -13.52 -0.14
C GLU A 13 -28.04 -12.82 0.99
N ASN A 14 -28.14 -13.46 2.17
CA ASN A 14 -28.81 -12.92 3.35
C ASN A 14 -27.79 -12.51 4.42
N ASN A 15 -27.22 -11.32 4.24
CA ASN A 15 -26.46 -10.63 5.28
C ASN A 15 -27.41 -9.90 6.24
N ASN A 16 -28.19 -10.67 7.00
CA ASN A 16 -28.61 -10.27 8.34
C ASN A 16 -27.89 -11.22 9.29
N GLY A 17 -26.62 -10.90 9.55
CA GLY A 17 -25.73 -11.79 10.25
C GLY A 17 -26.13 -12.00 11.71
N ASP A 18 -26.08 -13.26 12.14
CA ASP A 18 -25.49 -13.60 13.43
C ASP A 18 -23.94 -13.75 13.32
N ASP A 19 -23.39 -13.02 12.34
CA ASP A 19 -22.01 -12.52 12.22
C ASP A 19 -22.18 -11.15 11.53
N SER A 20 -22.40 -10.10 12.32
CA SER A 20 -23.26 -8.97 11.98
C SER A 20 -22.68 -8.01 10.92
N GLY A 21 -22.58 -8.45 9.68
CA GLY A 21 -22.43 -7.62 8.49
C GLY A 21 -23.78 -7.15 7.98
N SER A 22 -24.48 -6.30 8.74
CA SER A 22 -25.66 -5.57 8.24
C SER A 22 -25.18 -4.50 7.25
N ARG A 23 -25.52 -4.67 5.96
CA ARG A 23 -25.46 -3.59 4.97
C ARG A 23 -26.78 -2.83 5.02
N ASP A 24 -27.00 -2.09 6.10
CA ASP A 24 -27.90 -0.94 6.06
C ASP A 24 -27.18 0.20 5.34
N ASN A 25 -27.54 0.44 4.08
CA ASN A 25 -27.14 1.64 3.33
C ASN A 25 -27.95 2.87 3.79
N SER A 26 -28.08 3.05 5.10
CA SER A 26 -28.78 4.16 5.74
C SER A 26 -28.14 4.56 7.07
N SER A 27 -26.89 4.16 7.32
CA SER A 27 -26.09 4.79 8.36
C SER A 27 -25.62 6.14 7.85
N GLU A 28 -26.00 7.21 8.57
CA GLU A 28 -25.34 8.50 8.47
C GLU A 28 -23.81 8.29 8.54
N PRO A 29 -23.00 9.05 7.80
CA PRO A 29 -21.56 8.86 7.80
C PRO A 29 -21.05 8.92 9.25
N GLU A 30 -20.49 7.81 9.71
CA GLU A 30 -19.94 7.68 11.05
C GLU A 30 -18.87 8.76 11.23
N MET A 31 -19.08 9.67 12.19
CA MET A 31 -18.12 10.73 12.44
C MET A 31 -16.86 10.14 13.06
N VAL A 32 -15.78 10.11 12.27
CA VAL A 32 -14.48 9.64 12.74
C VAL A 32 -13.71 10.81 13.34
N GLU A 33 -13.36 10.71 14.62
CA GLU A 33 -12.44 11.65 15.25
C GLU A 33 -11.05 11.54 14.62
N LYS A 34 -10.51 12.65 14.11
CA LYS A 34 -9.17 12.73 13.53
C LYS A 34 -8.29 13.66 14.36
N THR A 35 -7.11 13.17 14.73
CA THR A 35 -6.07 14.00 15.32
C THR A 35 -5.41 14.83 14.21
N VAL A 36 -5.55 16.16 14.26
CA VAL A 36 -4.95 17.10 13.29
C VAL A 36 -4.00 18.02 14.03
N SER A 37 -2.88 18.37 13.40
CA SER A 37 -1.92 19.33 13.95
C SER A 37 -2.51 20.74 13.94
N THR A 38 -2.29 21.49 15.02
CA THR A 38 -2.73 22.89 15.15
C THR A 38 -1.81 23.86 14.41
N THR A 39 -0.57 23.47 14.12
CA THR A 39 0.42 24.34 13.46
C THR A 39 0.37 24.23 11.93
N ASP A 40 0.13 23.04 11.42
CA ASP A 40 0.03 22.76 9.97
C ASP A 40 -0.92 21.57 9.78
N PRO A 41 -2.11 21.79 9.22
CA PRO A 41 -3.13 20.76 9.01
C PRO A 41 -2.76 19.69 7.98
N GLU A 42 -1.75 19.92 7.14
CA GLU A 42 -1.34 18.98 6.09
C GLU A 42 -0.48 17.83 6.63
N TYR A 43 0.04 17.93 7.86
CA TYR A 43 0.77 16.83 8.49
C TYR A 43 -0.12 15.62 8.76
N GLY A 44 0.41 14.44 8.43
CA GLY A 44 -0.18 13.16 8.80
C GLY A 44 0.30 12.70 10.17
N VAL A 45 -0.58 12.00 10.89
CA VAL A 45 -0.20 11.31 12.14
C VAL A 45 0.51 10.01 11.79
N PHE A 46 1.79 9.92 12.14
CA PHE A 46 2.62 8.75 11.95
C PHE A 46 2.84 8.01 13.27
N TYR A 47 2.70 6.68 13.23
CA TYR A 47 2.94 5.78 14.36
C TYR A 47 4.19 4.95 14.11
N LYS A 48 5.23 5.17 14.92
CA LYS A 48 6.45 4.35 14.89
C LYS A 48 6.35 3.26 15.95
N GLY A 49 5.70 2.15 15.60
CA GLY A 49 5.37 1.09 16.54
C GLY A 49 4.52 1.61 17.71
N GLU A 50 4.61 0.95 18.87
CA GLU A 50 3.81 1.33 20.04
C GLU A 50 4.35 2.57 20.78
N HIS A 51 5.60 2.96 20.53
CA HIS A 51 6.33 3.87 21.41
C HIS A 51 6.32 5.34 20.98
N LYS A 52 5.92 5.66 19.74
CA LYS A 52 6.04 7.05 19.26
C LYS A 52 4.95 7.41 18.25
N LYS A 53 4.12 8.40 18.64
CA LYS A 53 3.15 9.09 17.79
C LYS A 53 3.68 10.48 17.48
N ILE A 54 3.83 10.82 16.20
CA ILE A 54 4.31 12.14 15.74
C ILE A 54 3.50 12.64 14.57
N PHE A 55 3.51 13.95 14.34
CA PHE A 55 3.11 14.54 13.07
C PHE A 55 4.30 14.53 12.11
N ALA A 56 4.10 14.06 10.88
CA ALA A 56 5.18 13.90 9.91
C ALA A 56 4.69 14.06 8.47
N TYR A 57 5.66 14.35 7.60
CA TYR A 57 5.57 14.07 6.17
C TYR A 57 6.42 12.84 5.85
N GLU A 58 5.96 12.05 4.88
CA GLU A 58 6.72 11.00 4.25
C GLU A 58 7.23 11.48 2.91
N THR A 59 8.50 11.19 2.63
CA THR A 59 9.16 11.54 1.37
C THR A 59 9.50 10.26 0.61
N HIS A 60 8.80 10.04 -0.48
CA HIS A 60 9.04 8.93 -1.40
C HIS A 60 10.03 9.42 -2.46
N THR A 61 11.18 8.78 -2.55
CA THR A 61 12.29 9.26 -3.39
C THR A 61 12.71 8.16 -4.35
N ALA A 62 12.88 8.52 -5.62
CA ALA A 62 13.45 7.66 -6.64
C ALA A 62 14.87 8.14 -6.97
N CYS A 63 15.81 7.21 -6.99
CA CYS A 63 17.22 7.48 -7.28
C CYS A 63 17.72 6.62 -8.44
N ASP A 64 18.75 7.11 -9.14
CA ASP A 64 19.49 6.29 -10.08
C ASP A 64 20.50 5.36 -9.37
N LYS A 65 21.21 4.55 -10.16
CA LYS A 65 22.22 3.61 -9.66
C LYS A 65 23.47 4.28 -9.03
N TYR A 66 23.62 5.60 -9.19
CA TYR A 66 24.70 6.40 -8.60
C TYR A 66 24.20 7.28 -7.44
N ASN A 67 22.96 7.04 -6.97
CA ASN A 67 22.28 7.78 -5.90
C ASN A 67 21.95 9.25 -6.25
N PHE A 68 21.87 9.61 -7.53
CA PHE A 68 21.26 10.88 -7.91
C PHE A 68 19.75 10.78 -7.76
N ILE A 69 19.17 11.77 -7.08
CA ILE A 69 17.72 11.88 -6.92
C ILE A 69 17.11 12.25 -8.28
N LEU A 70 16.20 11.42 -8.75
CA LEU A 70 15.48 11.60 -10.01
C LEU A 70 14.09 12.21 -9.79
N GLY A 71 13.49 11.99 -8.62
CA GLY A 71 12.18 12.51 -8.27
C GLY A 71 11.86 12.32 -6.79
N VAL A 72 11.01 13.20 -6.27
CA VAL A 72 10.52 13.17 -4.89
C VAL A 72 9.01 13.41 -4.90
N HIS A 73 8.27 12.57 -4.19
CA HIS A 73 6.86 12.78 -3.90
C HIS A 73 6.67 12.85 -2.39
N VAL A 74 5.99 13.90 -1.91
CA VAL A 74 5.78 14.13 -0.48
C VAL A 74 4.32 13.89 -0.15
N THR A 75 4.06 13.09 0.88
CA THR A 75 2.71 12.85 1.38
C THR A 75 2.64 13.10 2.89
N PRO A 76 1.44 13.35 3.43
CA PRO A 76 1.21 13.29 4.87
C PRO A 76 1.61 11.91 5.43
N GLY A 77 2.21 11.86 6.62
CA GLY A 77 2.70 10.62 7.24
C GLY A 77 1.63 9.62 7.71
N ASN A 78 0.36 9.84 7.37
CA ASN A 78 -0.72 8.87 7.55
C ASN A 78 -1.13 8.20 6.22
N ILE A 79 -0.46 8.53 5.11
CA ILE A 79 -0.65 7.89 3.81
C ILE A 79 0.29 6.70 3.73
N HIS A 80 -0.24 5.54 3.29
CA HIS A 80 0.56 4.34 3.13
C HIS A 80 1.37 4.38 1.82
N ASP A 81 2.61 3.86 1.85
CA ASP A 81 3.51 3.76 0.70
C ASP A 81 2.85 3.21 -0.58
N SER A 82 1.93 2.26 -0.43
CA SER A 82 1.20 1.66 -1.56
C SER A 82 0.33 2.64 -2.34
N ILE A 83 -0.10 3.73 -1.69
CA ILE A 83 -0.92 4.79 -2.30
C ILE A 83 -0.01 5.84 -2.95
N ALA A 84 1.11 6.18 -2.29
CA ALA A 84 2.03 7.21 -2.74
C ALA A 84 2.89 6.80 -3.95
N PHE A 85 2.98 5.50 -4.24
CA PHE A 85 3.82 4.94 -5.31
C PHE A 85 3.51 5.52 -6.70
N ASP A 86 2.24 5.63 -7.05
CA ASP A 86 1.80 5.84 -8.42
C ASP A 86 2.28 7.19 -8.99
N SER A 87 2.16 8.27 -8.22
CA SER A 87 2.56 9.61 -8.61
C SER A 87 4.05 9.68 -8.97
N LEU A 88 4.92 9.12 -8.11
CA LEU A 88 6.36 9.12 -8.33
C LEU A 88 6.74 8.19 -9.49
N TYR A 89 6.09 7.04 -9.59
CA TYR A 89 6.37 6.07 -10.63
C TYR A 89 6.04 6.60 -12.03
N ASP A 90 4.93 7.31 -12.17
CA ASP A 90 4.52 7.92 -13.43
C ASP A 90 5.50 8.99 -13.88
N ASP A 91 5.95 9.85 -12.96
CA ASP A 91 6.94 10.89 -13.24
C ASP A 91 8.28 10.28 -13.75
N ILE A 92 8.73 9.21 -13.09
CA ILE A 92 9.94 8.47 -13.49
C ILE A 92 9.75 7.77 -14.84
N CYS A 93 8.58 7.20 -15.12
CA CYS A 93 8.28 6.58 -16.40
C CYS A 93 8.24 7.59 -17.55
N GLN A 94 7.74 8.80 -17.29
CA GLN A 94 7.67 9.88 -18.26
C GLN A 94 9.07 10.43 -18.58
N HIS A 95 9.87 10.75 -17.56
CA HIS A 95 11.17 11.40 -17.76
C HIS A 95 12.30 10.42 -18.08
N TYR A 96 12.20 9.16 -17.62
CA TYR A 96 13.23 8.14 -17.81
C TYR A 96 12.68 6.85 -18.44
N PRO A 97 12.02 6.90 -19.61
CA PRO A 97 11.27 5.75 -20.15
C PRO A 97 12.11 4.50 -20.39
N LYS A 98 13.43 4.64 -20.57
CA LYS A 98 14.38 3.55 -20.85
C LYS A 98 14.77 2.71 -19.62
N HIS A 99 14.36 3.10 -18.40
CA HIS A 99 14.68 2.33 -17.20
C HIS A 99 13.98 0.96 -17.25
N LYS A 100 14.72 -0.10 -16.89
CA LYS A 100 14.25 -1.49 -16.98
C LYS A 100 14.00 -2.15 -15.62
N ILE A 101 14.74 -1.71 -14.60
CA ILE A 101 14.74 -2.30 -13.28
C ILE A 101 14.22 -1.25 -12.31
N VAL A 102 13.24 -1.64 -11.51
CA VAL A 102 12.68 -0.85 -10.41
C VAL A 102 13.08 -1.54 -9.12
N ALA A 103 13.97 -0.93 -8.35
CA ALA A 103 14.30 -1.39 -7.01
C ALA A 103 13.41 -0.66 -6.01
N ALA A 104 12.61 -1.40 -5.26
CA ALA A 104 11.67 -0.82 -4.31
C ALA A 104 11.78 -1.49 -2.93
N ASP A 105 11.46 -0.72 -1.89
CA ASP A 105 11.32 -1.25 -0.53
C ASP A 105 10.19 -2.29 -0.46
N SER A 106 10.29 -3.19 0.52
CA SER A 106 9.26 -4.15 0.87
C SER A 106 7.86 -3.55 1.05
N ALA A 107 7.73 -2.31 1.53
CA ALA A 107 6.43 -1.64 1.69
C ALA A 107 5.71 -1.39 0.34
N TYR A 108 6.46 -1.26 -0.75
CA TYR A 108 5.92 -1.11 -2.10
C TYR A 108 5.58 -2.46 -2.76
N LYS A 109 5.89 -3.60 -2.13
CA LYS A 109 5.69 -4.94 -2.70
C LYS A 109 4.25 -5.42 -2.56
N THR A 110 3.30 -4.66 -3.10
CA THR A 110 1.88 -5.04 -3.17
C THR A 110 1.54 -5.71 -4.50
N PRO A 111 0.51 -6.57 -4.58
CA PRO A 111 0.09 -7.18 -5.85
C PRO A 111 -0.22 -6.16 -6.95
N TRP A 112 -0.82 -5.02 -6.58
CA TRP A 112 -1.12 -3.91 -7.50
C TRP A 112 0.15 -3.31 -8.11
N ILE A 113 1.12 -2.94 -7.27
CA ILE A 113 2.38 -2.32 -7.72
C ILE A 113 3.18 -3.30 -8.58
N CYS A 114 3.26 -4.58 -8.17
CA CYS A 114 3.91 -5.62 -8.96
C CYS A 114 3.29 -5.72 -10.37
N LYS A 115 1.95 -5.80 -10.44
CA LYS A 115 1.22 -5.87 -11.72
C LYS A 115 1.54 -4.65 -12.59
N ARG A 116 1.44 -3.45 -12.02
CA ARG A 116 1.70 -2.18 -12.73
C ARG A 116 3.11 -2.12 -13.33
N ILE A 117 4.13 -2.50 -12.55
CA ILE A 117 5.52 -2.52 -13.03
C ILE A 117 5.70 -3.54 -14.17
N PHE A 118 5.14 -4.75 -14.03
CA PHE A 118 5.25 -5.79 -15.06
C PHE A 118 4.51 -5.44 -16.35
N GLU A 119 3.30 -4.88 -16.26
CA GLU A 119 2.53 -4.42 -17.43
C GLU A 119 3.24 -3.28 -18.18
N SER A 120 4.04 -2.50 -17.48
CA SER A 120 4.89 -1.47 -18.08
C SER A 120 6.16 -2.01 -18.78
N GLY A 121 6.36 -3.33 -18.80
CA GLY A 121 7.52 -3.99 -19.42
C GLY A 121 8.81 -3.91 -18.59
N ARG A 122 8.69 -3.73 -17.26
CA ARG A 122 9.83 -3.55 -16.34
C ARG A 122 9.90 -4.66 -15.31
N VAL A 123 11.05 -4.77 -14.65
CA VAL A 123 11.31 -5.79 -13.63
C VAL A 123 11.37 -5.13 -12.26
N LEU A 124 10.59 -5.66 -11.30
CA LEU A 124 10.67 -5.29 -9.89
C LEU A 124 11.77 -6.11 -9.19
N THR A 125 12.65 -5.44 -8.45
CA THR A 125 13.52 -6.03 -7.45
C THR A 125 13.16 -5.46 -6.08
N SER A 126 12.94 -6.34 -5.11
CA SER A 126 12.53 -5.98 -3.75
C SER A 126 13.12 -6.99 -2.78
N ALA A 127 13.35 -6.55 -1.53
CA ALA A 127 13.73 -7.45 -0.46
C ALA A 127 12.71 -8.61 -0.32
N TYR A 128 13.21 -9.83 -0.11
CA TYR A 128 12.41 -10.99 0.22
C TYR A 128 12.64 -11.34 1.69
N THR A 129 11.58 -11.25 2.48
CA THR A 129 11.60 -11.77 3.85
C THR A 129 11.05 -13.18 3.84
N ARG A 130 11.86 -14.15 4.29
CA ARG A 130 11.44 -15.55 4.39
C ARG A 130 10.26 -15.64 5.39
N PRO A 131 9.15 -16.31 5.03
CA PRO A 131 8.07 -16.57 5.97
C PRO A 131 8.61 -17.27 7.22
N LYS A 132 8.31 -16.71 8.39
CA LYS A 132 8.63 -17.33 9.68
C LYS A 132 7.49 -18.28 10.06
N THR A 133 7.36 -19.38 9.33
CA THR A 133 6.52 -20.51 9.78
C THR A 133 7.14 -21.14 11.03
N LYS A 134 6.31 -21.75 11.88
CA LYS A 134 6.77 -22.56 13.01
C LYS A 134 7.74 -23.64 12.50
N ASP A 135 8.76 -23.94 13.30
CA ASP A 135 9.71 -25.02 13.00
C ASP A 135 8.95 -26.32 12.72
N GLY A 136 9.28 -26.99 11.61
CA GLY A 136 8.69 -28.27 11.19
C GLY A 136 7.46 -28.19 10.29
N ASN A 137 7.02 -27.00 9.87
CA ASN A 137 5.78 -26.86 9.08
C ASN A 137 5.96 -26.80 7.54
N HIS A 138 7.18 -26.96 7.03
CA HIS A 138 7.46 -27.15 5.60
C HIS A 138 8.52 -28.26 5.41
N PRO A 139 8.40 -29.08 4.35
CA PRO A 139 9.35 -30.14 4.04
C PRO A 139 10.75 -29.61 3.69
#